data_AF-A0A2V7ACP1-F1
#
_entry.id   AF-A0A2V7ACP1-F1
#
_cell.length_a   1.000
_cell.length_b   1.000
_cell.length_c   1.000
_cell.angle_alpha   90.00
_cell.angle_beta   90.00
_cell.angle_gamma   90.00
#
_symmetry.space_group_name_H-M   'P 1'
#
loop_
_entity.id
_entity.type
_entity.pdbx_description
1 polymer ?
#
loop_
_entity_poly.entity_id
_entity_poly.type
_entity_poly.pdbx_seq_one_letter_code
_entity_poly.pdbx_strand_id
1 'polypeptide(L)'
;YAAFCLARAALAGREPAAWTLALTTGVLMMALDVVIDPLAVRGDRWFLGRLFAYTTPGIYFGVPVSNFVGWVVVGMVGVGLYLFLVPEGGGRRVWLGVALYYGVLGFNLGVTMWIGEWLMAGVGAALHVGIAVAIWRMQTSVATQLSLENQGVRRA
;
A
#
# COMPACT_ATOMS: atom_id res chain seq x y z
N TYR A 1 -6.04 -6.67 -4.41
CA TYR A 1 -5.19 -6.97 -5.58
C TYR A 1 -4.01 -6.00 -5.72
N ALA A 2 -4.23 -4.68 -5.89
CA ALA A 2 -3.15 -3.71 -6.09
C ALA A 2 -2.07 -3.71 -4.98
N ALA A 3 -2.49 -3.59 -3.71
CA ALA A 3 -1.58 -3.65 -2.56
C ALA A 3 -0.82 -4.98 -2.46
N PHE A 4 -1.47 -6.10 -2.82
CA PHE A 4 -0.82 -7.43 -2.86
C PHE A 4 0.29 -7.48 -3.91
N CYS A 5 0.05 -6.92 -5.09
CA CYS A 5 1.08 -6.81 -6.12
C CYS A 5 2.25 -5.93 -5.66
N LEU A 6 1.98 -4.79 -5.00
CA LEU A 6 3.04 -3.95 -4.46
C LEU A 6 3.83 -4.66 -3.35
N ALA A 7 3.17 -5.40 -2.46
CA ALA A 7 3.84 -6.19 -1.43
C ALA A 7 4.75 -7.26 -2.05
N ARG A 8 4.28 -7.96 -3.10
CA ARG A 8 5.10 -8.93 -3.85
C ARG A 8 6.30 -8.28 -4.52
N ALA A 9 6.14 -7.11 -5.12
CA ALA A 9 7.25 -6.37 -5.73
C ALA A 9 8.25 -5.89 -4.67
N ALA A 10 7.76 -5.41 -3.53
CA ALA A 10 8.58 -4.90 -2.43
C ALA A 10 9.45 -5.99 -1.78
N LEU A 11 8.91 -7.22 -1.68
CA LEU A 11 9.58 -8.36 -1.04
C LEU A 11 10.24 -9.31 -2.04
N ALA A 12 10.34 -8.93 -3.32
CA ALA A 12 10.96 -9.75 -4.34
C ALA A 12 12.43 -10.08 -3.98
N GLY A 13 12.82 -11.35 -4.13
CA GLY A 13 14.16 -11.83 -3.80
C GLY A 13 14.42 -12.12 -2.32
N ARG A 14 13.39 -12.10 -1.45
CA ARG A 14 13.53 -12.36 0.00
C ARG A 14 12.82 -13.62 0.52
N GLU A 15 12.29 -14.48 -0.37
CA GLU A 15 11.51 -15.69 -0.02
C GLU A 15 10.60 -15.49 1.22
N PRO A 16 9.71 -14.48 1.22
CA PRO A 16 8.98 -14.09 2.42
C PRO A 16 7.99 -15.19 2.83
N ALA A 17 7.87 -15.41 4.14
CA ALA A 17 6.79 -16.24 4.68
C ALA A 17 5.42 -15.68 4.29
N ALA A 18 4.44 -16.56 4.06
CA ALA A 18 3.10 -16.16 3.60
C ALA A 18 2.43 -15.12 4.51
N TRP A 19 2.59 -15.24 5.83
CA TRP A 19 2.05 -14.28 6.80
C TRP A 19 2.71 -12.90 6.68
N THR A 20 4.00 -12.84 6.34
CA THR A 20 4.73 -11.58 6.13
C THR A 20 4.25 -10.87 4.87
N LEU A 21 3.99 -11.62 3.80
CA LEU A 21 3.42 -11.10 2.57
C LEU A 21 1.98 -10.59 2.80
N ALA A 22 1.17 -11.35 3.55
CA ALA A 22 -0.18 -10.96 3.92
C ALA A 22 -0.22 -9.70 4.79
N LEU A 23 0.61 -9.63 5.83
CA LEU A 23 0.72 -8.46 6.70
C LEU A 23 1.17 -7.23 5.93
N THR A 24 2.24 -7.34 5.13
CA THR A 24 2.72 -6.24 4.27
C THR A 24 1.63 -5.76 3.33
N THR A 25 0.82 -6.68 2.78
CA THR A 25 -0.32 -6.33 1.95
C THR A 25 -1.38 -5.54 2.71
N GLY A 26 -1.75 -5.97 3.92
CA GLY A 26 -2.70 -5.26 4.78
C GLY A 26 -2.21 -3.86 5.15
N VAL A 27 -0.93 -3.71 5.48
CA VAL A 27 -0.33 -2.41 5.79
C VAL A 27 -0.34 -1.48 4.58
N LEU A 28 0.02 -1.96 3.38
CA LEU A 28 -0.02 -1.17 2.15
C LEU A 28 -1.44 -0.83 1.73
N MET A 29 -2.40 -1.72 1.98
CA MET A 29 -3.81 -1.45 1.74
C MET A 29 -4.30 -0.32 2.64
N MET A 30 -4.07 -0.41 3.95
CA MET A 30 -4.38 0.67 4.90
C MET A 30 -3.67 1.98 4.54
N ALA A 31 -2.42 1.92 4.07
CA ALA A 31 -1.68 3.12 3.68
C ALA A 31 -2.38 3.90 2.54
N LEU A 32 -3.06 3.23 1.60
CA LEU A 32 -3.90 3.93 0.63
C LEU A 32 -5.09 4.62 1.30
N ASP A 33 -5.73 3.96 2.26
CA ASP A 33 -6.92 4.50 2.93
C ASP A 33 -6.61 5.72 3.80
N VAL A 34 -5.36 5.88 4.25
CA VAL A 34 -4.85 7.11 4.88
C VAL A 34 -4.96 8.34 3.94
N VAL A 35 -5.13 8.13 2.64
CA VAL A 35 -5.40 9.17 1.64
C VAL A 35 -6.85 9.12 1.14
N ILE A 36 -7.34 7.92 0.80
CA ILE A 36 -8.65 7.72 0.16
C ILE A 36 -9.79 8.11 1.11
N ASP A 37 -9.77 7.62 2.36
CA ASP A 37 -10.92 7.79 3.25
C ASP A 37 -11.10 9.22 3.74
N PRO A 38 -10.03 9.96 4.13
CA PRO A 38 -10.15 11.39 4.39
C PRO A 38 -10.72 12.17 3.22
N LEU A 39 -10.33 11.84 1.98
CA LEU A 39 -10.86 12.48 0.79
C LEU A 39 -12.34 12.12 0.59
N ALA A 40 -12.72 10.86 0.78
CA ALA A 40 -14.11 10.42 0.69
C ALA A 40 -15.02 11.16 1.68
N VAL A 41 -14.53 11.44 2.90
CA VAL A 41 -15.23 12.27 3.89
C VAL A 41 -15.44 13.71 3.40
N ARG A 42 -14.58 14.25 2.51
CA ARG A 42 -14.75 15.56 1.86
C ARG A 42 -15.64 15.51 0.61
N GLY A 43 -16.59 14.57 0.60
CA GLY A 43 -17.53 14.31 -0.49
C GLY A 43 -18.24 15.54 -1.06
N ASP A 44 -18.50 16.56 -0.25
CA ASP A 44 -19.16 17.80 -0.67
C ASP A 44 -18.31 18.73 -1.54
N ARG A 45 -17.00 18.47 -1.65
CA ARG A 45 -16.07 19.32 -2.40
C ARG A 45 -15.67 18.74 -3.74
N TRP A 46 -16.15 17.53 -4.09
CA TRP A 46 -15.78 16.86 -5.35
C TRP A 46 -16.95 16.05 -5.93
N PHE A 47 -16.76 15.59 -7.17
CA PHE A 47 -17.83 15.04 -8.02
C PHE A 47 -18.56 13.82 -7.43
N LEU A 48 -17.97 13.11 -6.46
CA LEU A 48 -18.57 11.93 -5.83
C LEU A 48 -19.67 12.27 -4.81
N GLY A 49 -19.75 13.50 -4.30
CA GLY A 49 -20.76 13.90 -3.32
C GLY A 49 -20.59 13.20 -1.97
N ARG A 50 -21.51 13.47 -1.03
CA ARG A 50 -21.49 12.91 0.34
C ARG A 50 -22.00 11.47 0.39
N LEU A 51 -21.26 10.54 -0.22
CA LEU A 51 -21.56 9.11 -0.17
C LEU A 51 -21.04 8.42 1.11
N PHE A 52 -20.11 9.07 1.80
CA PHE A 52 -19.38 8.48 2.92
C PHE A 52 -19.26 9.47 4.07
N ALA A 53 -19.72 9.06 5.26
CA ALA A 53 -19.61 9.83 6.47
C ALA A 53 -19.58 8.91 7.70
N TYR A 54 -18.84 9.33 8.72
CA TYR A 54 -18.86 8.68 10.03
C TYR A 54 -19.82 9.43 10.96
N THR A 55 -20.60 8.68 11.74
CA THR A 55 -21.51 9.24 12.76
C THR A 55 -20.73 9.99 13.84
N THR A 56 -19.61 9.41 14.27
CA THR A 56 -18.64 10.06 15.16
C THR A 56 -17.36 10.30 14.35
N PRO A 57 -17.03 11.55 14.00
CA PRO A 57 -15.82 11.86 13.27
C PRO A 57 -14.57 11.40 14.03
N GLY A 58 -13.64 10.77 13.31
CA GLY A 58 -12.37 10.35 13.88
C GLY A 58 -11.31 11.45 13.87
N ILE A 59 -10.25 11.22 14.64
CA ILE A 59 -9.16 12.18 14.84
C ILE A 59 -8.33 12.46 13.58
N TYR A 60 -8.30 11.53 12.63
CA TYR A 60 -7.52 11.67 11.41
C TYR A 60 -8.41 12.14 10.27
N PHE A 61 -8.52 13.46 10.12
CA PHE A 61 -9.32 14.13 9.08
C PHE A 61 -10.78 13.65 9.00
N GLY A 62 -11.38 13.27 10.13
CA GLY A 62 -12.74 12.74 10.20
C GLY A 62 -12.86 11.22 10.13
N VAL A 63 -11.75 10.49 9.91
CA VAL A 63 -11.70 9.03 9.83
C VAL A 63 -11.26 8.42 11.17
N PRO A 64 -12.02 7.47 11.75
CA PRO A 64 -11.65 6.77 12.98
C PRO A 64 -10.43 5.86 12.81
N VAL A 65 -9.62 5.73 13.86
CA VAL A 65 -8.45 4.83 13.86
C VAL A 65 -8.84 3.37 13.60
N SER A 66 -10.02 2.96 14.06
CA SER A 66 -10.54 1.60 13.86
C SER A 66 -10.70 1.23 12.39
N ASN A 67 -10.95 2.21 11.51
CA ASN A 67 -11.03 1.95 10.07
C ASN A 67 -9.68 1.52 9.50
N PHE A 68 -8.61 2.25 9.82
CA PHE A 68 -7.26 1.90 9.38
C PHE A 68 -6.83 0.53 9.91
N VAL A 69 -7.06 0.28 11.20
CA VAL A 69 -6.78 -1.04 11.80
C VAL A 69 -7.59 -2.14 11.11
N GLY A 70 -8.87 -1.87 10.85
CA GLY A 70 -9.76 -2.76 10.11
C GLY A 70 -9.20 -3.14 8.74
N TRP A 71 -8.70 -2.17 7.98
CA TRP A 71 -8.13 -2.43 6.66
C TRP A 71 -6.82 -3.23 6.68
N VAL A 72 -5.99 -3.07 7.72
CA VAL A 72 -4.84 -3.96 7.94
C VAL A 72 -5.32 -5.40 8.16
N VAL A 73 -6.29 -5.59 9.06
CA VAL A 73 -6.82 -6.92 9.39
C VAL A 73 -7.50 -7.56 8.19
N VAL A 74 -8.38 -6.85 7.49
CA VAL A 74 -9.08 -7.34 6.30
C VAL A 74 -8.10 -7.72 5.21
N GLY A 75 -7.12 -6.86 4.92
CA GLY A 75 -6.10 -7.15 3.91
C GLY A 75 -5.23 -8.36 4.28
N MET A 76 -4.79 -8.45 5.53
CA MET A 76 -3.99 -9.57 6.03
C MET A 76 -4.76 -10.89 6.02
N VAL A 77 -5.97 -10.91 6.57
CA VAL A 77 -6.80 -12.13 6.64
C VAL A 77 -7.20 -12.57 5.23
N GLY A 78 -7.65 -11.63 4.38
CA GLY A 78 -8.07 -11.94 3.02
C GLY A 78 -6.95 -12.51 2.17
N VAL A 79 -5.76 -11.89 2.20
CA VAL A 79 -4.59 -12.39 1.44
C VAL A 79 -4.01 -13.65 2.07
N GLY A 80 -3.98 -13.74 3.40
CA GLY A 80 -3.53 -14.95 4.10
C GLY A 80 -4.39 -16.16 3.75
N LEU A 81 -5.71 -16.01 3.77
CA LEU A 81 -6.65 -17.05 3.35
C LEU A 81 -6.47 -17.40 1.88
N TYR A 82 -6.29 -16.40 1.01
CA TYR A 82 -6.03 -16.63 -0.41
C TYR A 82 -4.77 -17.47 -0.64
N LEU A 83 -3.66 -17.12 0.03
CA LEU A 83 -2.39 -17.86 -0.08
C LEU A 83 -2.49 -19.28 0.51
N PHE A 84 -3.31 -19.46 1.54
CA PHE A 84 -3.57 -20.77 2.13
C PHE A 84 -4.36 -21.68 1.17
N LEU A 85 -5.42 -21.14 0.56
CA LEU A 85 -6.28 -21.89 -0.36
C LEU A 85 -5.64 -22.08 -1.75
N VAL A 86 -4.78 -21.16 -2.16
CA VAL A 86 -4.11 -21.16 -3.47
C VAL A 86 -2.61 -20.88 -3.29
N PRO A 87 -1.81 -21.86 -2.85
CA PRO A 87 -0.37 -21.67 -2.59
C PRO A 87 0.41 -21.18 -3.81
N GLU A 88 0.01 -21.61 -5.01
CA GLU A 88 0.59 -21.21 -6.30
C GLU A 88 -0.06 -19.92 -6.89
N GLY A 89 -0.93 -19.25 -6.12
CA GLY A 89 -1.84 -18.20 -6.56
C GLY A 89 -1.22 -16.84 -6.93
N GLY A 90 0.02 -16.80 -7.41
CA GLY A 90 0.69 -15.56 -7.80
C GLY A 90 0.41 -15.17 -9.25
N GLY A 91 -0.50 -14.23 -9.51
CA GLY A 91 -0.70 -13.69 -10.87
C GLY A 91 0.61 -13.20 -11.51
N ARG A 92 0.86 -13.53 -12.79
CA ARG A 92 2.14 -13.25 -13.48
C ARG A 92 2.44 -11.77 -13.69
N ARG A 93 1.41 -10.90 -13.69
CA ARG A 93 1.54 -9.47 -14.04
C ARG A 93 1.52 -8.57 -12.81
N VAL A 94 2.59 -8.60 -12.03
CA VAL A 94 2.74 -7.77 -10.81
C VAL A 94 2.67 -6.28 -11.11
N TRP A 95 3.31 -5.83 -12.20
CA TRP A 95 3.42 -4.41 -12.53
C TRP A 95 2.09 -3.71 -12.84
N LEU A 96 1.09 -4.43 -13.34
CA LEU A 96 -0.26 -3.84 -13.54
C LEU A 96 -0.92 -3.51 -12.19
N GLY A 97 -0.73 -4.35 -11.17
CA GLY A 97 -1.24 -4.06 -9.84
C GLY A 97 -0.48 -2.93 -9.14
N VAL A 98 0.84 -2.84 -9.37
CA VAL A 98 1.67 -1.72 -8.88
C VAL A 98 1.25 -0.41 -9.54
N ALA A 99 1.08 -0.39 -10.87
CA ALA A 99 0.60 0.76 -11.60
C ALA A 99 -0.79 1.19 -11.12
N LEU A 100 -1.69 0.24 -10.88
CA LEU A 100 -3.01 0.53 -10.32
C LEU A 100 -2.92 1.15 -8.93
N TYR A 101 -2.05 0.62 -8.05
CA TYR A 101 -1.85 1.17 -6.70
C TYR A 101 -1.45 2.66 -6.75
N TYR A 102 -0.42 2.98 -7.53
CA TYR A 102 0.06 4.36 -7.65
C TYR A 102 -0.88 5.25 -8.47
N GLY A 103 -1.63 4.69 -9.42
CA GLY A 103 -2.68 5.39 -10.15
C GLY A 103 -3.80 5.86 -9.22
N VAL A 104 -4.29 4.95 -8.34
CA VAL A 104 -5.29 5.30 -7.32
C VAL A 104 -4.73 6.34 -6.36
N LEU A 105 -3.50 6.17 -5.86
CA LEU A 105 -2.86 7.14 -4.98
C LEU A 105 -2.74 8.52 -5.63
N GLY A 106 -2.17 8.58 -6.83
CA GLY A 106 -1.93 9.82 -7.56
C GLY A 106 -3.23 10.54 -7.89
N PHE A 107 -4.27 9.80 -8.28
CA PHE A 107 -5.61 10.35 -8.48
C PHE A 107 -6.16 10.98 -7.18
N ASN A 108 -6.16 10.24 -6.06
CA ASN A 108 -6.71 10.75 -4.80
C ASN A 108 -5.91 11.96 -4.29
N LEU A 109 -4.58 11.93 -4.31
CA LEU A 109 -3.77 13.11 -3.97
C LEU A 109 -4.06 14.29 -4.89
N GLY A 110 -4.23 14.04 -6.20
CA GLY A 110 -4.60 15.05 -7.18
C GLY A 110 -5.91 15.75 -6.83
N VAL A 111 -6.95 14.97 -6.50
CA VAL A 111 -8.24 15.51 -6.06
C VAL A 111 -8.08 16.26 -4.73
N THR A 112 -7.38 15.70 -3.74
CA THR A 112 -7.13 16.33 -2.44
C THR A 112 -6.47 17.71 -2.60
N MET A 113 -5.50 17.84 -3.50
CA MET A 113 -4.89 19.12 -3.85
C MET A 113 -5.86 20.04 -4.59
N TRP A 114 -6.64 19.52 -5.53
CA TRP A 114 -7.63 20.29 -6.29
C TRP A 114 -8.71 20.92 -5.41
N ILE A 115 -9.18 20.20 -4.38
CA ILE A 115 -10.14 20.74 -3.40
C ILE A 115 -9.48 21.63 -2.34
N GLY A 116 -8.16 21.83 -2.38
CA GLY A 116 -7.41 22.73 -1.48
C GLY A 116 -7.05 22.13 -0.11
N GLU A 117 -7.12 20.81 0.07
CA GLU A 117 -6.77 20.13 1.32
C GLU A 117 -5.24 19.84 1.41
N TRP A 118 -4.42 20.89 1.35
CA TRP A 118 -2.96 20.77 1.23
C TRP A 118 -2.28 20.01 2.39
N LEU A 119 -2.77 20.15 3.62
CA LEU A 119 -2.23 19.41 4.76
C LEU A 119 -2.47 17.90 4.61
N MET A 120 -3.68 17.51 4.21
CA MET A 120 -4.03 16.10 3.97
C MET A 120 -3.19 15.53 2.83
N ALA A 121 -3.05 16.27 1.72
CA ALA A 121 -2.19 15.87 0.61
C ALA A 121 -0.73 15.72 1.05
N GLY A 122 -0.21 16.66 1.83
CA GLY A 122 1.16 16.65 2.34
C GLY A 122 1.44 15.46 3.26
N VAL A 123 0.55 15.18 4.21
CA VAL A 123 0.68 14.02 5.13
C VAL A 123 0.62 12.71 4.35
N GLY A 124 -0.35 12.56 3.44
CA GLY A 124 -0.48 11.38 2.59
C GLY A 124 0.73 11.16 1.70
N ALA A 125 1.21 12.21 1.03
CA ALA A 125 2.40 12.15 0.19
C ALA A 125 3.65 11.80 0.99
N ALA A 126 3.87 12.42 2.15
CA ALA A 126 5.01 12.14 3.02
C ALA A 126 5.05 10.68 3.48
N LEU A 127 3.89 10.12 3.89
CA LEU A 127 3.78 8.71 4.23
C LEU A 127 4.18 7.80 3.07
N HIS A 128 3.63 8.04 1.87
CA HIS A 128 3.92 7.19 0.71
C HIS A 128 5.33 7.34 0.17
N VAL A 129 5.94 8.53 0.28
CA VAL A 129 7.37 8.72 0.02
C VAL A 129 8.21 7.91 1.00
N GLY A 130 7.88 7.95 2.30
CA GLY A 130 8.55 7.13 3.32
C GLY A 130 8.48 5.63 3.02
N ILE A 131 7.30 5.14 2.65
CA ILE A 131 7.09 3.74 2.23
C ILE A 131 7.92 3.42 0.99
N ALA A 132 7.89 4.27 -0.04
CA ALA A 132 8.64 4.06 -1.27
C ALA A 132 10.16 4.02 -1.01
N VAL A 133 10.67 4.91 -0.16
CA VAL A 133 12.08 4.91 0.27
C VAL A 133 12.42 3.64 1.04
N ALA A 134 11.55 3.17 1.94
CA ALA A 134 11.75 1.91 2.65
C ALA A 134 11.83 0.72 1.68
N ILE A 135 10.89 0.64 0.73
CA ILE A 135 10.89 -0.40 -0.31
C ILE A 135 12.18 -0.34 -1.13
N TRP A 136 12.57 0.84 -1.59
CA TRP A 136 13.79 1.03 -2.37
C TRP A 136 15.04 0.58 -1.59
N ARG A 137 15.17 0.98 -0.31
CA ARG A 137 16.29 0.55 0.56
C ARG A 137 16.33 -0.96 0.77
N MET A 138 15.18 -1.61 0.88
CA MET A 138 15.11 -3.07 0.99
C MET A 138 15.60 -3.74 -0.30
N GLN A 139 15.15 -3.25 -1.46
CA GLN A 139 15.51 -3.82 -2.76
C GLN A 139 16.98 -3.62 -3.12
N THR A 140 17.56 -2.45 -2.84
CA THR A 140 18.99 -2.20 -3.07
C THR A 140 19.86 -3.12 -2.23
N SER A 141 19.48 -3.36 -0.97
CA SER A 141 20.17 -4.28 -0.08
C SER A 141 20.19 -5.72 -0.63
N VAL A 142 19.08 -6.20 -1.18
CA VAL A 142 18.99 -7.53 -1.82
C VAL A 142 19.87 -7.60 -3.08
N ALA A 143 19.81 -6.58 -3.94
CA ALA A 143 20.61 -6.53 -5.16
C ALA A 143 22.11 -6.56 -4.87
N THR A 144 22.55 -5.86 -3.82
CA THR A 144 23.95 -5.89 -3.36
C THR A 144 24.37 -7.28 -2.89
N GLN A 145 23.54 -7.97 -2.09
CA GLN A 145 23.84 -9.33 -1.61
C GLN A 145 23.99 -10.34 -2.75
N LEU A 146 23.05 -10.33 -3.71
CA LEU A 146 23.09 -11.22 -4.88
C LEU A 146 24.32 -10.96 -5.77
N SER A 147 24.76 -9.71 -5.87
CA SER A 147 25.98 -9.35 -6.61
C SER A 147 27.24 -9.92 -5.96
N LEU A 148 27.35 -9.83 -4.63
CA LEU A 148 28.49 -10.37 -3.86
C LEU A 148 28.58 -11.90 -3.95
N GLU A 149 27.44 -12.60 -3.83
CA GLU A 149 27.38 -14.06 -3.96
C GLU A 149 27.87 -14.51 -5.35
N ASN A 150 27.39 -13.87 -6.42
CA ASN A 150 27.82 -14.16 -7.78
C ASN A 150 29.32 -13.90 -8.01
N GLN A 151 29.92 -12.91 -7.34
CA GLN A 151 31.36 -12.66 -7.42
C GLN A 151 32.18 -13.70 -6.65
N GLY A 152 31.67 -14.20 -5.51
CA GLY A 152 32.30 -15.28 -4.74
C GLY A 152 32.34 -16.59 -5.53
N VAL A 153 31.22 -16.97 -6.15
CA VAL A 153 31.11 -18.19 -6.98
C VAL A 153 32.05 -18.15 -8.19
N ARG A 154 32.30 -16.98 -8.79
CA ARG A 154 33.24 -16.83 -9.92
C ARG A 154 34.72 -16.86 -9.54
N ARG A 155 35.04 -16.75 -8.25
CA ARG A 155 36.42 -16.71 -7.73
C ARG A 155 36.88 -18.04 -7.10
N ALA A 156 35.96 -18.98 -6.90
CA ALA A 156 36.23 -20.35 -6.45
C ALA A 156 36.40 -21.29 -7.66
#